data_AF-A0A971XB72-F1
#
_entry.id   AF-A0A971XB72-F1
#
_cell.length_a   1.000
_cell.length_b   1.000
_cell.length_c   1.000
_cell.angle_alpha   90.00
_cell.angle_beta   90.00
_cell.angle_gamma   90.00
#
_symmetry.space_group_name_H-M   'P 1'
#
loop_
_entity.id
_entity.type
_entity.pdbx_description
1 polymer ?
#
loop_
_entity_poly.entity_id
_entity_poly.type
_entity_poly.pdbx_seq_one_letter_code
_entity_poly.pdbx_strand_id
1 'polypeptide(L)' 'MIDMYFNLVINGKRTCDEKNKEVILVPKKLLKTVSEKLTEEGYDLNGKLK' A
#
# COMPACT_ATOMS: atom_id res chain seq x y z
N MET A 1 10.60 -5.42 6.29
CA MET A 1 10.36 -5.08 4.86
C MET A 1 8.92 -4.63 4.62
N ILE A 2 7.91 -5.31 5.17
CA ILE A 2 6.49 -4.91 5.05
C ILE A 2 6.26 -3.49 5.56
N ASP A 3 6.82 -3.14 6.73
CA ASP A 3 6.71 -1.78 7.31
C ASP A 3 7.27 -0.68 6.42
N MET A 4 8.34 -0.98 5.66
CA MET A 4 8.90 -0.03 4.70
C MET A 4 7.90 0.24 3.57
N TYR A 5 7.30 -0.82 3.01
CA TYR A 5 6.32 -0.67 1.94
C TYR A 5 5.01 -0.05 2.43
N PHE A 6 4.57 -0.37 3.64
CA PHE A 6 3.44 0.28 4.30
C PHE A 6 3.66 1.79 4.43
N ASN A 7 4.81 2.22 4.96
CA ASN A 7 5.17 3.64 5.03
C ASN A 7 5.28 4.31 3.66
N LEU A 8 5.76 3.59 2.64
CA LEU A 8 5.79 4.12 1.27
C LEU A 8 4.39 4.32 0.69
N VAL A 9 3.43 3.45 1.04
CA VAL A 9 2.05 3.57 0.60
C VAL A 9 1.36 4.74 1.31
N ILE A 10 1.51 4.87 2.63
CA ILE A 10 0.98 6.01 3.39
C ILE A 10 1.58 7.35 2.93
N ASN A 11 2.87 7.37 2.59
CA ASN A 11 3.54 8.56 2.06
C ASN A 11 3.23 8.82 0.56
N GLY A 12 2.33 8.06 -0.07
CA GLY A 12 1.95 8.24 -1.47
C GLY A 12 3.09 8.00 -2.46
N LYS A 13 4.14 7.28 -2.06
CA LYS A 13 5.25 6.90 -2.95
C LYS A 13 4.96 5.59 -3.69
N ARG A 14 4.10 4.75 -3.12
CA ARG A 14 3.64 3.48 -3.71
C ARG A 14 2.14 3.30 -3.48
N THR A 15 1.57 2.31 -4.17
CA THR A 15 0.18 1.89 -3.97
C THR A 15 0.07 0.37 -3.94
N CYS A 16 -0.90 -0.15 -3.21
CA CYS A 16 -1.37 -1.54 -3.33
C CYS A 16 -2.53 -1.66 -4.32
N ASP A 17 -2.98 -0.55 -4.92
CA ASP A 17 -4.06 -0.50 -5.89
C ASP A 17 -3.52 -0.69 -7.32
N GLU A 18 -3.83 -1.83 -7.95
CA GLU A 18 -3.41 -2.13 -9.32
C GLU A 18 -4.05 -1.22 -10.38
N LYS A 19 -5.13 -0.52 -10.04
CA LYS A 19 -5.79 0.44 -10.95
C LYS A 19 -5.14 1.82 -10.86
N ASN A 20 -4.46 2.14 -9.76
CA ASN A 20 -3.77 3.42 -9.62
C ASN A 20 -2.42 3.38 -10.36
N LYS A 21 -2.38 4.06 -11.52
CA LYS A 21 -1.17 4.18 -12.35
C LYS A 21 -0.36 5.45 -12.05
N GLU A 22 -0.80 6.29 -11.12
CA GLU A 22 -0.08 7.51 -10.75
C GLU A 22 1.17 7.21 -9.92
N VAL A 23 1.17 6.09 -9.20
CA VAL A 23 2.23 5.67 -8.28
C VAL A 23 2.63 4.22 -8.51
N ILE A 24 3.87 3.90 -8.15
CA ILE A 24 4.45 2.57 -8.41
C ILE A 24 3.78 1.54 -7.50
N LEU A 25 3.34 0.43 -8.09
CA LEU A 25 2.75 -0.68 -7.35
C LEU A 25 3.76 -1.30 -6.37
N VAL A 26 3.29 -1.67 -5.18
CA VAL A 26 4.04 -2.52 -4.25
C VAL A 26 4.36 -3.86 -4.96
N PRO A 27 5.57 -4.43 -4.77
CA PRO A 27 5.93 -5.71 -5.38
C PRO A 27 4.86 -6.77 -5.12
N LYS A 28 4.44 -7.50 -6.17
CA LYS A 28 3.35 -8.49 -6.09
C LYS A 28 3.51 -9.51 -4.95
N LYS A 29 4.74 -9.88 -4.61
CA LYS A 29 5.05 -10.78 -3.48
C LYS A 29 4.64 -10.22 -2.11
N LEU A 30 4.65 -8.89 -1.96
CA LEU A 30 4.34 -8.17 -0.72
C LEU A 30 2.98 -7.47 -0.77
N LEU A 31 2.38 -7.35 -1.96
CA LEU A 31 1.14 -6.60 -2.17
C LEU A 31 0.02 -7.09 -1.25
N LYS A 32 -0.22 -8.40 -1.20
CA LYS A 32 -1.24 -9.01 -0.33
C LYS A 32 -1.00 -8.64 1.14
N THR A 33 0.21 -8.87 1.64
CA THR A 33 0.54 -8.62 3.05
C THR A 33 0.50 -7.14 3.41
N VAL A 34 0.91 -6.24 2.51
CA VAL A 34 0.85 -4.79 2.74
C VAL A 34 -0.60 -4.29 2.66
N SER A 35 -1.43 -4.82 1.76
CA SER A 35 -2.86 -4.48 1.70
C SER A 35 -3.64 -4.96 2.93
N GLU A 36 -3.33 -6.15 3.45
CA GLU A 36 -3.93 -6.67 4.68
C GLU A 36 -3.55 -5.76 5.86
N LYS A 37 -2.26 -5.40 5.99
CA LYS A 37 -1.80 -4.47 7.03
C LYS A 37 -2.43 -3.09 6.92
N LEU A 38 -2.57 -2.54 5.71
CA LEU A 38 -3.27 -1.27 5.47
C LEU A 38 -4.72 -1.35 5.95
N THR A 39 -5.40 -2.43 5.62
CA THR A 39 -6.81 -2.63 6.02
C THR A 39 -6.95 -2.79 7.54
N GLU A 40 -6.06 -3.53 8.19
CA GLU A 40 -6.04 -3.67 9.66
C GLU A 40 -5.82 -2.33 10.38
N GLU A 41 -4.97 -1.48 9.81
CA GLU A 41 -4.65 -0.16 10.36
C GLU A 41 -5.66 0.94 9.96
N GLY A 42 -6.70 0.61 9.18
CA GLY A 42 -7.75 1.55 8.76
C GLY A 42 -7.40 2.42 7.53
N TYR A 43 -6.41 2.00 6.73
CA TYR A 43 -6.02 2.65 5.49
C TYR A 43 -6.55 1.90 4.25
N ASP A 44 -6.89 2.66 3.21
CA ASP A 44 -7.17 2.15 1.88
C ASP A 44 -5.88 1.71 1.16
N LEU A 45 -6.04 1.01 0.03
CA LEU A 45 -4.94 0.49 -0.79
C LEU A 45 -3.95 1.56 -1.29
N ASN A 46 -4.36 2.82 -1.27
CA ASN A 46 -3.53 3.98 -1.63
C ASN A 46 -2.90 4.68 -0.41
N GLY A 47 -3.01 4.11 0.79
CA GLY A 47 -2.45 4.69 2.02
C GLY A 47 -3.23 5.89 2.54
N LYS A 48 -4.48 6.07 2.09
CA LYS A 48 -5.39 7.10 2.60
C LYS A 48 -6.18 6.52 3.77
N LEU A 49 -6.34 7.28 4.86
CA LEU A 49 -7.25 6.91 5.93
C LEU A 49 -8.67 6.76 5.36
N LYS A 50 -9.30 5.65 5.68
CA LYS A 50 -10.67 5.33 5.28
C LYS A 50 -11.67 5.82 6.32
#